data_AF-A0A3D2WAA4-F1
#
_entry.id   AF-A0A3D2WAA4-F1
#
_cell.length_a   1.000
_cell.length_b   1.000
_cell.length_c   1.000
_cell.angle_alpha   90.00
_cell.angle_beta   90.00
_cell.angle_gamma   90.00
#
_symmetry.space_group_name_H-M   'P 1'
#
loop_
_entity.id
_entity.type
_entity.pdbx_description
1 polymer ?
#
loop_
_entity_poly.entity_id
_entity_poly.type
_entity_poly.pdbx_seq_one_letter_code
_entity_poly.pdbx_strand_id
1 'polypeptide(L)'
;MRQVLLIQKRWTERVFAILLIVTTGCTEPESEDGVVARVGDYDLSVEEVVNLLINEERLPAQASVIQQVAELWIDYTLLGDAVAEDTTLAFLDFEELLRQQVHQVMILQLRDSVIQVDTAISDLELEEIYAAEDPGLEIRASHILLQYPPQATLIQQDSVRAEILAIRNRIEAGEL
;
A
#
# COMPACT_ATOMS: atom_id res chain seq x y z
N MET A 1 -37.64 62.57 34.53
CA MET A 1 -38.30 62.60 35.85
C MET A 1 -39.81 62.74 35.65
N ARG A 2 -40.60 61.87 36.31
CA ARG A 2 -42.08 61.91 36.51
C ARG A 2 -42.88 61.69 35.20
N GLN A 3 -43.74 60.68 35.04
CA GLN A 3 -44.75 60.16 35.98
C GLN A 3 -45.01 58.64 35.74
N VAL A 4 -44.95 57.81 36.78
CA VAL A 4 -46.10 57.15 37.46
C VAL A 4 -46.75 56.06 36.58
N LEU A 5 -46.27 54.80 36.62
CA LEU A 5 -46.76 53.74 37.52
C LEU A 5 -48.27 53.79 37.75
N LEU A 6 -49.06 53.01 37.01
CA LEU A 6 -50.32 52.37 37.45
C LEU A 6 -50.98 51.67 36.25
N ILE A 7 -50.62 50.41 36.01
CA ILE A 7 -51.54 49.36 35.55
C ILE A 7 -51.01 48.03 36.10
N GLN A 8 -51.08 47.95 37.43
CA GLN A 8 -51.23 46.70 38.15
C GLN A 8 -52.60 46.13 37.74
N LYS A 9 -52.65 45.22 36.76
CA LYS A 9 -53.73 44.22 36.70
C LYS A 9 -53.45 43.16 35.64
N ARG A 10 -53.29 41.93 36.14
CA ARG A 10 -53.72 40.68 35.50
C ARG A 10 -52.87 40.24 34.31
N TRP A 11 -51.88 39.40 34.59
CA TRP A 11 -51.80 38.04 34.02
C TRP A 11 -50.51 37.36 34.48
N THR A 12 -50.39 37.18 35.80
CA THR A 12 -49.45 36.25 36.45
C THR A 12 -49.92 34.81 36.28
N GLU A 13 -50.23 34.40 35.05
CA GLU A 13 -50.72 33.04 34.73
C GLU A 13 -50.31 32.60 33.32
N ARG A 14 -49.02 32.74 32.95
CA ARG A 14 -48.41 31.93 31.87
C ARG A 14 -46.92 31.66 32.16
N VAL A 15 -46.63 31.25 33.40
CA VAL A 15 -45.36 30.57 33.75
C VAL A 15 -45.63 29.07 33.70
N PHE A 16 -45.90 28.55 32.51
CA PHE A 16 -45.83 27.12 32.20
C PHE A 16 -45.99 26.93 30.69
N ALA A 17 -44.87 26.88 29.98
CA ALA A 17 -44.82 26.27 28.66
C ALA A 17 -43.38 25.81 28.39
N ILE A 18 -43.09 24.62 28.93
CA ILE A 18 -42.41 23.53 28.22
C ILE A 18 -41.00 23.93 27.73
N LEU A 19 -39.99 23.82 28.58
CA LEU A 19 -39.17 22.59 28.66
C LEU A 19 -38.88 22.03 27.26
N LEU A 20 -38.02 22.74 26.51
CA LEU A 20 -37.30 22.19 25.36
C LEU A 20 -36.41 21.07 25.88
N ILE A 21 -36.96 19.86 25.92
CA ILE A 21 -36.18 18.64 25.98
C ILE A 21 -35.39 18.63 24.67
N VAL A 22 -34.13 19.03 24.74
CA VAL A 22 -33.12 18.64 23.77
C VAL A 22 -32.98 17.13 23.93
N THR A 23 -33.86 16.37 23.26
CA THR A 23 -33.52 15.02 22.87
C THR A 23 -32.53 15.18 21.73
N THR A 24 -31.26 15.41 22.07
CA THR A 24 -30.21 14.72 21.34
C THR A 24 -30.60 13.26 21.41
N GLY A 25 -31.25 12.78 20.36
CA GLY A 25 -31.23 11.36 20.07
C GLY A 25 -29.75 11.03 20.01
N CYS A 26 -29.25 10.35 21.03
CA CYS A 26 -28.31 9.28 20.76
C CYS A 26 -29.08 8.35 19.83
N THR A 27 -28.95 8.58 18.53
CA THR A 27 -29.11 7.48 17.59
C THR A 27 -28.21 6.40 18.14
N GLU A 28 -28.79 5.25 18.49
CA GLU A 28 -28.03 4.01 18.63
C GLU A 28 -26.97 4.02 17.52
N PRO A 29 -25.67 3.85 17.81
CA PRO A 29 -24.74 3.56 16.74
C PRO A 29 -25.33 2.32 16.07
N GLU A 30 -25.71 2.43 14.80
CA GLU A 30 -25.89 1.25 13.97
C GLU A 30 -24.65 0.40 14.24
N SER A 31 -24.83 -0.86 14.62
CA SER A 31 -23.69 -1.71 14.92
C SER A 31 -22.84 -1.79 13.65
N GLU A 32 -21.81 -0.96 13.61
CA GLU A 32 -20.75 -0.96 12.61
C GLU A 32 -19.87 -2.18 12.89
N ASP A 33 -20.50 -3.34 12.79
CA ASP A 33 -19.84 -4.63 12.93
C ASP A 33 -18.77 -4.69 11.86
N GLY A 34 -17.53 -4.47 12.28
CA GLY A 34 -16.37 -4.54 11.41
C GLY A 34 -15.82 -3.22 10.90
N VAL A 35 -16.19 -2.05 11.44
CA VAL A 35 -15.47 -0.78 11.14
C VAL A 35 -14.43 -0.50 12.22
N VAL A 36 -13.21 -0.16 11.80
CA VAL A 36 -12.05 0.18 12.65
C VAL A 36 -11.85 1.70 12.72
N ALA A 37 -12.10 2.42 11.63
CA ALA A 37 -12.03 3.89 11.58
C ALA A 37 -12.90 4.44 10.44
N ARG A 38 -13.31 5.71 10.53
CA ARG A 38 -14.07 6.44 9.50
C ARG A 38 -13.58 7.88 9.36
N VAL A 39 -13.42 8.34 8.11
CA VAL A 39 -13.10 9.73 7.75
C VAL A 39 -13.99 10.14 6.58
N GLY A 40 -14.94 11.05 6.81
CA GLY A 40 -15.89 11.48 5.76
C GLY A 40 -16.72 10.30 5.23
N ASP A 41 -16.62 10.06 3.92
CA ASP A 41 -17.24 8.93 3.22
C ASP A 41 -16.33 7.68 3.13
N TYR A 42 -15.14 7.71 3.73
CA TYR A 42 -14.18 6.61 3.73
C TYR A 42 -14.24 5.82 5.04
N ASP A 43 -14.32 4.49 4.90
CA ASP A 43 -14.33 3.55 6.01
C ASP A 43 -13.12 2.63 5.94
N LEU A 44 -12.53 2.35 7.10
CA LEU A 44 -11.53 1.30 7.28
C LEU A 44 -12.18 0.14 8.01
N SER A 45 -12.27 -1.01 7.36
CA SER A 45 -12.87 -2.21 7.91
C SER A 45 -11.87 -3.13 8.63
N VAL A 46 -12.39 -4.02 9.49
CA VAL A 46 -11.61 -5.07 10.15
C VAL A 46 -10.99 -6.01 9.13
N GLU A 47 -11.70 -6.34 8.06
CA GLU A 47 -11.19 -7.20 6.99
C GLU A 47 -9.98 -6.59 6.28
N GLU A 48 -10.01 -5.29 5.98
CA GLU A 48 -8.89 -4.58 5.36
C GLU A 48 -7.66 -4.52 6.26
N VAL A 49 -7.84 -4.23 7.55
CA VAL A 49 -6.74 -4.24 8.52
C VAL A 49 -6.16 -5.64 8.69
N VAL A 50 -7.01 -6.66 8.74
CA VAL A 50 -6.59 -8.06 8.82
C VAL A 50 -5.79 -8.46 7.58
N ASN A 51 -6.25 -8.11 6.38
CA ASN A 51 -5.53 -8.37 5.13
C ASN A 51 -4.16 -7.67 5.08
N LEU A 52 -4.05 -6.48 5.66
CA LEU A 52 -2.79 -5.74 5.75
C LEU A 52 -1.81 -6.42 6.73
N LEU A 53 -2.30 -6.92 7.87
CA LEU A 53 -1.47 -7.54 8.91
C LEU A 53 -1.11 -9.00 8.62
N ILE A 54 -1.97 -9.78 7.96
CA ILE A 54 -1.71 -11.19 7.63
C ILE A 54 -0.46 -11.34 6.76
N ASN A 55 -0.21 -10.37 5.89
CA ASN A 55 0.93 -10.41 4.97
C ASN A 55 2.23 -9.83 5.58
N GLU A 56 2.20 -9.39 6.84
CA GLU A 56 3.32 -8.71 7.50
C GLU A 56 3.70 -9.40 8.82
N GLU A 57 4.50 -10.47 8.73
CA GLU A 57 4.94 -11.33 9.85
C GLU A 57 5.67 -10.57 10.97
N ARG A 58 6.17 -9.35 10.70
CA ARG A 58 6.91 -8.52 11.65
C ARG A 58 6.00 -7.76 12.63
N LEU A 59 4.71 -7.66 12.34
CA LEU A 59 3.77 -6.89 13.15
C LEU A 59 2.97 -7.83 14.08
N PRO A 60 3.08 -7.68 15.41
CA PRO A 60 2.29 -8.50 16.32
C PRO A 60 0.79 -8.14 16.20
N ALA A 61 -0.06 -9.17 16.21
CA ALA A 61 -1.52 -9.03 16.21
C ALA A 61 -2.04 -8.56 17.59
N GLN A 62 -1.66 -7.36 17.99
CA GLN A 62 -2.03 -6.73 19.25
C GLN A 62 -2.90 -5.48 18.99
N ALA A 63 -3.85 -5.21 19.88
CA ALA A 63 -4.78 -4.09 19.74
C ALA A 63 -4.07 -2.74 19.57
N SER A 64 -2.90 -2.54 20.20
CA SER A 64 -2.15 -1.30 20.07
C SER A 64 -1.46 -1.13 18.71
N VAL A 65 -1.20 -2.21 17.96
CA VAL A 65 -0.70 -2.13 16.58
C VAL A 65 -1.85 -1.80 15.65
N ILE A 66 -3.01 -2.44 15.83
CA ILE A 66 -4.24 -2.12 15.09
C ILE A 66 -4.61 -0.65 15.27
N GLN A 67 -4.52 -0.12 16.50
CA GLN A 67 -4.78 1.28 16.79
C GLN A 67 -3.80 2.22 16.03
N GLN A 68 -2.51 1.90 15.99
CA GLN A 68 -1.54 2.71 15.25
C GLN A 68 -1.77 2.65 13.74
N VAL A 69 -2.16 1.50 13.20
CA VAL A 69 -2.53 1.36 11.78
C VAL A 69 -3.77 2.20 11.48
N ALA A 70 -4.78 2.17 12.35
CA ALA A 70 -5.98 2.97 12.20
C ALA A 70 -5.69 4.48 12.26
N GLU A 71 -4.86 4.92 13.21
CA GLU A 71 -4.46 6.32 13.35
C GLU A 71 -3.67 6.80 12.12
N LEU A 72 -2.72 6.01 11.64
CA LEU A 72 -1.99 6.29 10.41
C LEU A 72 -2.94 6.39 9.21
N TRP A 73 -3.88 5.46 9.09
CA TRP A 73 -4.86 5.47 8.01
C TRP A 73 -5.76 6.72 8.06
N ILE A 74 -6.18 7.15 9.25
CA ILE A 74 -6.95 8.39 9.45
C ILE A 74 -6.13 9.59 8.97
N ASP A 75 -4.87 9.71 9.42
CA ASP A 75 -3.99 10.82 9.05
C ASP A 75 -3.77 10.92 7.54
N TYR A 76 -3.52 9.78 6.88
CA TYR A 76 -3.33 9.74 5.43
C TYR A 76 -4.61 10.00 4.65
N THR A 77 -5.76 9.55 5.14
CA THR A 77 -7.05 9.81 4.49
C THR A 77 -7.43 11.29 4.60
N LEU A 78 -7.24 11.91 5.77
CA LEU A 78 -7.42 13.35 5.95
C LEU A 78 -6.49 14.18 5.06
N LEU A 79 -5.23 13.76 4.93
CA LEU A 79 -4.30 14.41 4.02
C LEU A 79 -4.75 14.26 2.56
N GLY A 80 -5.14 13.04 2.15
CA GLY A 80 -5.62 12.77 0.79
C GLY A 80 -6.87 13.58 0.44
N ASP A 81 -7.82 13.68 1.36
CA ASP A 81 -9.04 14.47 1.22
C ASP A 81 -8.72 15.96 1.09
N ALA A 82 -7.86 16.50 1.96
CA ALA A 82 -7.41 17.89 1.89
C ALA A 82 -6.66 18.20 0.59
N VAL A 83 -5.85 17.27 0.07
CA VAL A 83 -5.15 17.40 -1.22
C VAL A 83 -6.13 17.32 -2.39
N ALA A 84 -7.17 16.48 -2.32
CA ALA A 84 -8.19 16.37 -3.36
C ALA A 84 -9.05 17.63 -3.46
N GLU A 85 -9.35 18.27 -2.32
CA GLU A 85 -10.03 19.58 -2.28
C GLU A 85 -9.09 20.73 -2.70
N ASP A 86 -7.79 20.65 -2.40
CA ASP A 86 -6.80 21.66 -2.76
C ASP A 86 -6.19 21.44 -4.15
N THR A 87 -6.82 22.08 -5.15
CA THR A 87 -6.35 22.12 -6.55
C THR A 87 -4.91 22.64 -6.74
N THR A 88 -4.27 23.25 -5.73
CA THR A 88 -2.87 23.69 -5.84
C THR A 88 -1.88 22.54 -5.94
N LEU A 89 -2.25 21.30 -5.57
CA LEU A 89 -1.37 20.14 -5.69
C LEU A 89 -1.76 19.19 -6.82
N ALA A 90 -2.89 19.44 -7.49
CA ALA A 90 -3.40 18.61 -8.59
C ALA A 90 -2.49 18.57 -9.83
N PHE A 91 -1.53 19.51 -9.94
CA PHE A 91 -0.54 19.51 -11.03
C PHE A 91 0.70 18.64 -10.74
N LEU A 92 0.87 18.17 -9.50
CA LEU A 92 2.01 17.34 -9.13
C LEU A 92 1.82 15.94 -9.68
N ASP A 93 2.70 15.56 -10.60
CA ASP A 93 2.77 14.21 -11.13
C ASP A 93 3.65 13.34 -10.23
N PHE A 94 3.01 12.49 -9.43
CA PHE A 94 3.69 11.52 -8.57
C PHE A 94 4.07 10.23 -9.31
N GLU A 95 3.64 10.07 -10.57
CA GLU A 95 3.86 8.83 -11.33
C GLU A 95 5.35 8.56 -11.53
N GLU A 96 6.14 9.58 -11.84
CA GLU A 96 7.60 9.44 -11.99
C GLU A 96 8.28 9.04 -10.67
N LEU A 97 7.81 9.58 -9.54
CA LEU A 97 8.37 9.29 -8.22
C LEU A 97 8.03 7.86 -7.75
N LEU A 98 6.86 7.35 -8.12
CA LEU A 98 6.35 6.04 -7.71
C LEU A 98 6.68 4.93 -8.72
N ARG A 99 7.11 5.27 -9.94
CA ARG A 99 7.34 4.31 -11.04
C ARG A 99 8.21 3.14 -10.62
N GLN A 100 9.31 3.40 -9.90
CA GLN A 100 10.23 2.36 -9.48
C GLN A 100 9.57 1.35 -8.53
N GLN A 101 8.80 1.82 -7.56
CA GLN A 101 8.12 0.97 -6.57
C GLN A 101 6.98 0.18 -7.24
N VAL A 102 6.19 0.84 -8.08
CA VAL A 102 5.10 0.21 -8.84
C VAL A 102 5.65 -0.90 -9.75
N HIS A 103 6.76 -0.65 -10.46
CA HIS A 103 7.39 -1.65 -11.31
C HIS A 103 7.87 -2.89 -10.53
N GLN A 104 8.45 -2.71 -9.34
CA GLN A 104 8.87 -3.84 -8.51
C GLN A 104 7.70 -4.70 -8.06
N VAL A 105 6.61 -4.07 -7.58
CA VAL A 105 5.39 -4.78 -7.17
C VAL A 105 4.78 -5.52 -8.36
N MET A 106 4.69 -4.88 -9.52
CA MET A 106 4.16 -5.47 -10.74
C MET A 106 4.98 -6.70 -11.20
N ILE A 107 6.31 -6.66 -11.11
CA ILE A 107 7.17 -7.81 -11.44
C ILE A 107 6.90 -8.99 -10.50
N LEU A 108 6.76 -8.74 -9.19
CA LEU A 108 6.45 -9.78 -8.21
C LEU A 108 5.06 -10.39 -8.45
N GLN A 109 4.05 -9.55 -8.70
CA GLN A 109 2.71 -10.02 -9.03
C GLN A 109 2.69 -10.84 -10.32
N LEU A 110 3.45 -10.42 -11.34
CA LEU A 110 3.57 -11.18 -12.59
C LEU A 110 4.28 -12.53 -12.36
N ARG A 111 5.36 -12.53 -11.56
CA ARG A 111 6.03 -13.77 -11.13
C ARG A 111 5.04 -14.71 -10.45
N ASP A 112 4.30 -14.23 -9.47
CA ASP A 112 3.39 -15.05 -8.66
C ASP A 112 2.16 -15.52 -9.45
N SER A 113 1.76 -14.77 -10.49
CA SER A 113 0.68 -15.13 -11.40
C SER A 113 1.08 -16.19 -12.44
N VAL A 114 2.32 -16.13 -12.93
CA VAL A 114 2.80 -17.01 -14.02
C VAL A 114 3.55 -18.25 -13.50
N ILE A 115 4.28 -18.12 -12.40
CA ILE A 115 5.00 -19.25 -11.79
C ILE A 115 4.01 -20.06 -10.97
N GLN A 116 3.50 -21.14 -11.56
CA GLN A 116 2.83 -22.19 -10.81
C GLN A 116 3.90 -22.98 -10.05
N VAL A 117 3.79 -23.03 -8.72
CA VAL A 117 4.69 -23.79 -7.84
C VAL A 117 4.35 -25.27 -7.93
N ASP A 118 4.48 -25.86 -9.12
CA ASP A 118 4.18 -27.27 -9.37
C ASP A 118 5.39 -28.18 -9.12
N THR A 119 6.45 -27.65 -8.53
CA THR A 119 7.68 -28.39 -8.18
C THR A 119 7.88 -28.33 -6.67
N ALA A 120 7.26 -29.28 -5.96
CA ALA A 120 7.63 -29.57 -4.58
C ALA A 120 8.70 -30.68 -4.62
N ILE A 121 9.96 -30.31 -4.50
CA ILE A 121 11.07 -31.28 -4.36
C ILE A 121 11.00 -31.82 -2.94
N SER A 122 10.87 -33.14 -2.80
CA SER A 122 10.88 -33.78 -1.47
C SER A 122 12.30 -33.80 -0.89
N ASP A 123 12.45 -33.87 0.44
CA ASP A 123 13.78 -33.97 1.07
C ASP A 123 14.58 -35.18 0.56
N LEU A 124 13.90 -36.30 0.30
CA LEU A 124 14.52 -37.51 -0.25
C LEU A 124 15.00 -37.30 -1.70
N GLU A 125 14.16 -36.68 -2.53
CA GLU A 125 14.51 -36.35 -3.92
C GLU A 125 15.66 -35.33 -3.96
N LEU A 126 15.68 -34.37 -3.02
CA LEU A 126 16.76 -33.40 -2.87
C LEU A 126 18.08 -34.08 -2.49
N GLU A 127 18.05 -35.06 -1.58
CA GLU A 127 19.23 -35.82 -1.19
C GLU A 127 19.73 -36.72 -2.32
N GLU A 128 18.83 -37.32 -3.11
CA GLU A 128 19.18 -38.07 -4.32
C GLU A 128 19.84 -37.18 -5.39
N ILE A 129 19.27 -35.99 -5.64
CA ILE A 129 19.85 -34.99 -6.57
C ILE A 129 21.23 -34.55 -6.07
N TYR A 130 21.34 -34.20 -4.78
CA TYR A 130 22.59 -33.75 -4.19
C TYR A 130 23.69 -34.81 -4.26
N ALA A 131 23.36 -36.06 -3.95
CA ALA A 131 24.29 -37.18 -4.03
C ALA A 131 24.70 -37.52 -5.47
N ALA A 132 23.81 -37.30 -6.45
CA ALA A 132 24.08 -37.54 -7.86
C ALA A 132 24.92 -36.43 -8.52
N GLU A 133 24.69 -35.17 -8.14
CA GLU A 133 25.31 -34.00 -8.78
C GLU A 133 26.65 -33.59 -8.15
N ASP A 134 26.98 -34.08 -6.94
CA ASP A 134 28.17 -33.70 -6.16
C ASP A 134 28.50 -32.20 -6.26
N PRO A 135 27.60 -31.32 -5.77
CA PRO A 135 27.67 -29.89 -6.02
C PRO A 135 28.72 -29.19 -5.14
N GLY A 136 29.77 -29.88 -4.70
CA GLY A 136 30.85 -29.35 -3.85
C GLY A 136 31.63 -28.15 -4.45
N LEU A 137 31.23 -27.68 -5.63
CA LEU A 137 31.78 -26.52 -6.31
C LEU A 137 30.83 -25.31 -6.21
N GLU A 138 31.10 -24.41 -5.28
CA GLU A 138 30.48 -23.07 -5.28
C GLU A 138 31.09 -22.23 -6.41
N ILE A 139 30.34 -22.02 -7.49
CA ILE A 139 30.73 -21.10 -8.57
C ILE A 139 30.09 -19.74 -8.33
N ARG A 140 30.91 -18.70 -8.17
CA ARG A 140 30.47 -17.30 -8.23
C ARG A 140 30.79 -16.74 -9.60
N ALA A 141 29.75 -16.41 -10.38
CA ALA A 141 29.88 -15.87 -11.72
C ALA A 141 29.08 -14.57 -11.86
N SER A 142 29.66 -13.61 -12.58
CA SER A 142 29.00 -12.41 -13.07
C SER A 142 28.61 -12.63 -14.53
N HIS A 143 27.37 -12.33 -14.91
CA HIS A 143 26.90 -12.47 -16.30
C HIS A 143 26.69 -11.11 -16.95
N ILE A 144 27.01 -11.00 -18.24
CA ILE A 144 26.74 -9.83 -19.08
C ILE A 144 25.97 -10.33 -20.31
N LEU A 145 24.73 -9.87 -20.47
CA LEU A 145 23.88 -10.19 -21.62
C LEU A 145 23.72 -8.96 -22.52
N LEU A 146 24.20 -9.05 -23.75
CA LEU A 146 23.90 -8.07 -24.79
C LEU A 146 22.72 -8.54 -25.63
N GLN A 147 21.68 -7.70 -25.70
CA GLN A 147 20.45 -8.00 -26.42
C GLN A 147 20.44 -7.32 -27.79
N TYR A 148 19.76 -7.94 -28.75
CA TYR A 148 19.42 -7.35 -30.05
C TYR A 148 17.92 -7.57 -30.32
N PRO A 149 17.28 -6.74 -31.17
CA PRO A 149 15.85 -6.87 -31.43
C PRO A 149 15.49 -8.22 -32.06
N PRO A 150 14.26 -8.74 -31.86
CA PRO A 150 13.86 -10.07 -32.33
C PRO A 150 13.89 -10.24 -33.86
N GLN A 151 13.91 -9.13 -34.61
CA GLN A 151 14.06 -9.10 -36.08
C GLN A 151 15.43 -8.52 -36.50
N ALA A 152 16.46 -8.70 -35.66
CA ALA A 152 17.80 -8.21 -35.97
C ALA A 152 18.35 -8.86 -37.24
N THR A 153 18.79 -8.00 -38.17
CA THR A 153 19.54 -8.41 -39.36
C THR A 153 20.86 -9.08 -38.98
N LEU A 154 21.42 -9.88 -39.88
CA LEU A 154 22.73 -10.54 -39.65
C LEU A 154 23.82 -9.54 -39.26
N ILE A 155 23.84 -8.36 -39.88
CA ILE A 155 24.81 -7.29 -39.58
C ILE A 155 24.67 -6.81 -38.13
N GLN A 156 23.44 -6.67 -37.62
CA GLN A 156 23.21 -6.24 -36.24
C GLN A 156 23.62 -7.32 -35.24
N GLN A 157 23.34 -8.59 -35.55
CA GLN A 157 23.79 -9.72 -34.72
C GLN A 157 25.31 -9.82 -34.69
N ASP A 158 25.96 -9.66 -35.84
CA ASP A 158 27.43 -9.68 -35.94
C ASP A 158 28.07 -8.49 -35.20
N SER A 159 27.43 -7.32 -35.21
CA SER A 159 27.87 -6.17 -34.42
C SER A 159 27.81 -6.44 -32.92
N VAL A 160 26.70 -7.02 -32.42
CA VAL A 160 26.58 -7.37 -30.99
C VAL A 160 27.57 -8.48 -30.61
N ARG A 161 27.82 -9.43 -31.51
CA ARG A 161 28.86 -10.44 -31.32
C ARG A 161 30.27 -9.83 -31.28
N ALA A 162 30.56 -8.87 -32.14
CA ALA A 162 31.85 -8.17 -32.11
C ALA A 162 32.05 -7.44 -30.78
N GLU A 163 30.99 -6.82 -30.25
CA GLU A 163 31.03 -6.12 -28.97
C GLU A 163 31.24 -7.08 -27.79
N ILE A 164 30.50 -8.20 -27.71
CA ILE A 164 30.70 -9.16 -26.61
C ILE A 164 32.10 -9.76 -26.64
N LEU A 165 32.68 -9.97 -27.83
CA LEU A 165 34.05 -10.45 -27.98
C LEU A 165 35.08 -9.41 -27.53
N ALA A 166 34.84 -8.13 -27.82
CA ALA A 166 35.69 -7.05 -27.34
C ALA A 166 35.67 -6.97 -25.80
N ILE A 167 34.48 -7.07 -25.19
CA ILE A 167 34.32 -7.11 -23.72
C ILE A 167 35.05 -8.34 -23.15
N ARG A 168 34.85 -9.52 -23.73
CA ARG A 168 35.55 -10.75 -23.32
C ARG A 168 37.06 -10.57 -23.34
N ASN A 169 37.61 -10.02 -24.42
CA ASN A 169 39.05 -9.81 -24.55
C ASN A 169 39.59 -8.86 -23.46
N ARG A 170 38.83 -7.82 -23.09
CA ARG A 170 39.20 -6.90 -22.00
C ARG A 170 39.16 -7.57 -20.63
N ILE A 171 38.16 -8.44 -20.39
CA ILE A 171 38.08 -9.25 -19.17
C ILE A 171 39.27 -10.22 -19.09
N GLU A 172 39.60 -10.89 -20.19
CA GLU A 172 40.76 -11.81 -20.26
C GLU A 172 42.10 -11.08 -20.07
N ALA A 173 42.16 -9.80 -20.45
CA ALA A 173 43.31 -8.93 -20.20
C ALA A 173 43.35 -8.34 -18.77
N GLY A 174 42.29 -8.50 -17.96
CA GLY A 174 42.21 -7.99 -16.59
C GLY A 174 41.94 -6.47 -16.49
N GLU A 175 41.33 -5.87 -17.51
CA GLU A 175 41.04 -4.42 -17.56
C GLU A 175 39.71 -4.01 -16.89
N LEU A 176 38.95 -4.99 -16.38
CA LEU A 176 37.63 -4.83 -15.78
C LEU A 176 37.54 -5.54 -14.43
#